data_AF-A0A1W2LYK5-F1
#
_entry.id   AF-A0A1W2LYK5-F1
#
_cell.length_a   1.000
_cell.length_b   1.000
_cell.length_c   1.000
_cell.angle_alpha   90.00
_cell.angle_beta   90.00
_cell.angle_gamma   90.00
#
_symmetry.space_group_name_H-M   'P 1'
#
loop_
_entity.id
_entity.type
_entity.pdbx_description
1 polymer ?
#
loop_
_entity_poly.entity_id
_entity_poly.type
_entity_poly.pdbx_seq_one_letter_code
_entity_poly.pdbx_strand_id
1 'polypeptide(L)'
;MVLVPVLLTLGVLGGAAFTSKVANHIGYGLPRERGLPYRIHYNGRDYRSHLTCAGAQWCEDEKTPEERAKPYCTPRAGLGLSEGAGDARLMKVDDVFILFGSSRPLFTVGIVPPEETATRVVVEASDDCYLTYDLVGGP
;
A
#
# COMPACT_ATOMS: atom_id res chain seq x y z
N MET A 1 7.87 32.79 -27.58
CA MET A 1 6.62 32.94 -26.81
C MET A 1 5.77 31.67 -26.68
N VAL A 2 6.28 30.48 -27.07
CA VAL A 2 5.53 29.20 -26.99
C VAL A 2 5.96 28.34 -25.77
N LEU A 3 7.09 28.68 -25.14
CA LEU A 3 7.64 27.91 -24.02
C LEU A 3 6.76 27.96 -22.77
N VAL A 4 6.20 29.13 -22.45
CA VAL A 4 5.38 29.35 -21.25
C VAL A 4 4.07 28.55 -21.27
N PRO A 5 3.26 28.56 -22.35
CA PRO A 5 2.04 27.74 -22.39
C PRO A 5 2.35 26.23 -22.39
N VAL A 6 3.46 25.78 -22.99
CA VAL A 6 3.89 24.37 -22.97
C VAL A 6 4.37 23.93 -21.59
N LEU A 7 5.11 24.77 -20.87
CA LEU A 7 5.51 24.52 -19.49
C LEU A 7 4.32 24.50 -18.53
N LEU A 8 3.32 25.37 -18.75
CA LEU A 8 2.08 25.37 -17.97
C LEU A 8 1.26 24.11 -18.22
N THR A 9 1.09 23.67 -19.47
CA THR A 9 0.36 22.44 -19.77
C THR A 9 1.07 21.19 -19.24
N LEU A 10 2.40 21.11 -19.37
CA LEU A 10 3.20 20.04 -18.78
C LEU A 10 3.17 20.07 -17.25
N GLY A 11 3.18 21.24 -16.62
CA GLY A 11 3.06 21.39 -15.17
C GLY A 11 1.69 20.95 -14.64
N VAL A 12 0.61 21.31 -15.34
CA VAL A 12 -0.76 20.93 -14.97
C VAL A 12 -1.00 19.42 -15.18
N LEU A 13 -0.53 18.85 -16.30
CA LEU A 13 -0.63 17.42 -16.57
C LEU A 13 0.28 16.60 -15.64
N GLY A 14 1.48 17.09 -15.36
CA GLY A 14 2.41 16.48 -14.41
C GLY A 14 1.83 16.48 -12.99
N GLY A 15 1.29 17.60 -12.53
CA GLY A 15 0.68 17.71 -11.20
C GLY A 15 -0.51 16.77 -10.98
N ALA A 16 -1.32 16.52 -12.01
CA ALA A 16 -2.48 15.64 -11.91
C ALA A 16 -2.10 14.17 -11.63
N ALA A 17 -0.94 13.73 -12.12
CA ALA A 17 -0.41 12.40 -11.90
C ALA A 17 0.12 12.18 -10.48
N PHE A 18 0.21 13.22 -9.65
CA PHE A 18 0.74 13.15 -8.28
C PHE A 18 -0.34 13.39 -7.21
N THR A 19 -1.61 13.17 -7.56
CA THR A 19 -2.73 13.32 -6.62
C THR A 19 -2.95 12.04 -5.82
N SER A 20 -3.54 12.19 -4.63
CA SER A 20 -3.95 11.06 -3.80
C SER A 20 -4.95 10.14 -4.51
N LYS A 21 -5.82 10.69 -5.37
CA LYS A 21 -6.74 9.87 -6.16
C LYS A 21 -6.00 8.91 -7.09
N VAL A 22 -4.99 9.40 -7.81
CA VAL A 22 -4.18 8.58 -8.73
C VAL A 22 -3.30 7.60 -7.94
N ALA A 23 -2.71 8.04 -6.82
CA ALA A 23 -1.91 7.18 -5.93
C ALA A 23 -2.67 5.92 -5.50
N ASN A 24 -3.93 6.07 -5.06
CA ASN A 24 -4.77 4.93 -4.67
C ASN A 24 -5.25 4.07 -5.84
N HIS A 25 -5.32 4.63 -7.05
CA HIS A 25 -5.78 3.90 -8.23
C HIS A 25 -4.66 3.08 -8.87
N ILE A 26 -3.45 3.67 -8.96
CA ILE A 26 -2.27 3.06 -9.58
C ILE A 26 -1.45 2.25 -8.57
N GLY A 27 -1.54 2.56 -7.29
CA GLY A 27 -0.89 1.81 -6.21
C GLY A 27 0.52 2.25 -5.85
N TYR A 28 0.86 3.53 -6.07
CA TYR A 28 2.07 4.14 -5.49
C TYR A 28 1.74 4.94 -4.24
N GLY A 29 2.70 5.06 -3.32
CA GLY A 29 2.54 5.89 -2.11
C GLY A 29 3.04 7.32 -2.29
N LEU A 30 2.55 8.21 -1.44
CA LEU A 30 2.95 9.62 -1.37
C LEU A 30 3.95 9.85 -0.23
N PRO A 31 4.85 10.85 -0.34
CA PRO A 31 5.86 11.16 0.68
C PRO A 31 5.24 11.94 1.85
N ARG A 32 4.30 11.30 2.56
CA ARG A 32 3.60 11.87 3.71
C ARG A 32 3.26 10.81 4.73
N GLU A 33 2.92 11.25 5.94
CA GLU A 33 2.37 10.36 6.95
C GLU A 33 1.11 9.67 6.40
N ARG A 34 1.02 8.35 6.58
CA ARG A 34 -0.07 7.52 6.03
C ARG A 34 -0.26 7.67 4.52
N GLY A 35 0.84 7.91 3.79
CA GLY A 35 0.86 8.10 2.35
C GLY A 35 0.71 6.83 1.51
N LEU A 36 0.64 5.65 2.14
CA LEU A 36 0.46 4.38 1.43
C LEU A 36 -0.93 4.27 0.79
N PRO A 37 -1.02 3.68 -0.41
CA PRO A 37 -2.26 3.61 -1.18
C PRO A 37 -3.23 2.57 -0.62
N TYR A 38 -4.52 2.78 -0.84
CA TYR A 38 -5.61 1.85 -0.57
C TYR A 38 -5.43 0.49 -1.26
N ARG A 39 -4.88 0.51 -2.47
CA ARG A 39 -4.65 -0.68 -3.31
C ARG A 39 -3.19 -0.75 -3.72
N ILE A 40 -2.63 -1.96 -3.74
CA ILE A 40 -1.33 -2.27 -4.32
C ILE A 40 -1.45 -3.44 -5.28
N HIS A 41 -0.52 -3.54 -6.23
CA HIS A 41 -0.45 -4.63 -7.19
C HIS A 41 0.77 -5.49 -6.91
N TYR A 42 0.59 -6.81 -6.83
CA TYR A 42 1.66 -7.76 -6.62
C TYR A 42 1.32 -9.08 -7.33
N ASN A 43 2.31 -9.64 -8.04
CA ASN A 43 2.19 -10.93 -8.74
C ASN A 43 0.93 -11.03 -9.64
N GLY A 44 0.62 -9.97 -10.39
CA GLY A 44 -0.56 -9.95 -11.29
C GLY A 44 -1.90 -9.82 -10.57
N ARG A 45 -1.92 -9.57 -9.26
CA ARG A 45 -3.12 -9.48 -8.42
C ARG A 45 -3.19 -8.16 -7.67
N ASP A 46 -4.42 -7.72 -7.41
CA ASP A 46 -4.69 -6.53 -6.61
C ASP A 46 -4.95 -6.90 -5.16
N TYR A 47 -4.33 -6.15 -4.26
CA TYR A 47 -4.52 -6.27 -2.82
C TYR A 47 -4.97 -4.93 -2.24
N ARG A 48 -5.83 -4.95 -1.22
CA ARG A 48 -6.40 -3.74 -0.60
C ARG A 48 -6.21 -3.70 0.89
N SER A 49 -6.00 -2.50 1.44
CA SER A 49 -6.04 -2.26 2.88
C SER A 49 -7.04 -1.16 3.20
N HIS A 50 -8.02 -1.49 4.05
CA HIS A 50 -9.02 -0.54 4.53
C HIS A 50 -8.45 0.50 5.51
N LEU A 51 -7.20 0.34 5.96
CA LEU A 51 -6.54 1.28 6.86
C LEU A 51 -5.87 2.43 6.11
N THR A 52 -5.58 2.24 4.82
CA THR A 52 -4.82 3.17 4.00
C THR A 52 -5.68 3.82 2.94
N CYS A 53 -5.48 5.12 2.72
CA CYS A 53 -6.16 5.86 1.68
C CYS A 53 -5.23 6.80 0.93
N ALA A 54 -3.92 6.70 1.12
CA ALA A 54 -2.94 7.71 0.72
C ALA A 54 -3.50 9.13 0.90
N GLY A 55 -4.19 9.39 2.03
CA GLY A 55 -5.01 10.55 2.41
C GLY A 55 -5.97 11.15 1.34
N ALA A 56 -6.59 10.32 0.51
CA ALA A 56 -7.66 10.74 -0.39
C ALA A 56 -8.99 10.78 0.35
N GLN A 57 -9.67 11.92 0.31
CA GLN A 57 -10.90 12.15 1.07
C GLN A 57 -12.02 11.16 0.74
N TRP A 58 -12.22 10.83 -0.55
CA TRP A 58 -13.23 9.86 -0.97
C TRP A 58 -13.08 8.50 -0.28
N CYS A 59 -11.85 8.06 0.01
CA CYS A 59 -11.56 6.80 0.68
C CYS A 59 -11.71 6.92 2.20
N GLU A 60 -11.31 8.06 2.79
CA GLU A 60 -11.47 8.29 4.24
C GLU A 60 -12.94 8.45 4.65
N ASP A 61 -13.76 9.04 3.78
CA ASP A 61 -15.19 9.24 4.02
C ASP A 61 -15.97 7.91 3.99
N GLU A 62 -15.53 6.95 3.18
CA GLU A 62 -16.11 5.60 3.07
C GLU A 62 -15.83 4.70 4.27
N LYS A 63 -14.83 5.03 5.11
CA LYS A 63 -14.50 4.22 6.29
C LYS A 63 -15.63 4.17 7.31
N THR A 64 -15.89 3.01 7.88
CA THR A 64 -16.82 2.89 9.01
C THR A 64 -16.22 3.49 10.29
N PRO A 65 -17.03 3.85 11.30
CA PRO A 65 -16.52 4.28 12.60
C PRO A 65 -15.54 3.28 13.24
N GLU A 66 -15.82 1.98 13.09
CA GLU A 66 -14.97 0.90 13.59
C GLU A 66 -13.63 0.86 12.85
N GLU A 67 -13.62 1.07 11.54
CA GLU A 67 -12.38 1.14 10.74
C GLU A 67 -11.54 2.38 11.10
N ARG A 68 -12.17 3.53 11.36
CA ARG A 68 -11.48 4.73 11.82
C ARG A 68 -10.85 4.59 13.21
N ALA A 69 -11.44 3.74 14.06
CA ALA A 69 -10.92 3.47 15.40
C ALA A 69 -9.75 2.47 15.42
N LYS A 70 -9.54 1.70 14.35
CA LYS A 70 -8.43 0.74 14.27
C LYS A 70 -7.08 1.48 14.26
N PRO A 71 -6.05 0.91 14.92
CA PRO A 71 -4.70 1.44 14.80
C PRO A 71 -4.26 1.40 13.34
N TYR A 72 -3.45 2.39 12.93
CA TYR A 72 -3.01 2.50 11.54
C TYR A 72 -2.23 1.25 11.09
N CYS A 73 -1.38 0.72 11.96
CA CYS A 73 -0.58 -0.46 11.69
C CYS A 73 -0.46 -1.35 12.93
N THR A 74 0.07 -2.55 12.72
CA THR A 74 0.34 -3.53 13.78
C THR A 74 1.85 -3.72 13.90
N PRO A 75 2.42 -3.80 15.12
CA PRO A 75 3.83 -4.16 15.30
C PRO A 75 4.09 -5.60 14.86
N ARG A 76 5.34 -5.96 14.58
CA ARG A 76 5.72 -7.30 14.09
C ARG A 76 5.20 -8.41 14.99
N ALA A 77 5.27 -8.20 16.31
CA ALA A 77 4.80 -9.15 17.31
C ALA A 77 3.28 -9.42 17.22
N GLY A 78 2.50 -8.45 16.73
CA GLY A 78 1.06 -8.56 16.55
C GLY A 78 0.64 -9.21 15.23
N LEU A 79 1.58 -9.57 14.35
CA LEU A 79 1.28 -10.24 13.07
C LEU A 79 0.95 -11.73 13.22
N GLY A 80 0.97 -12.27 14.45
CA GLY A 80 0.68 -13.70 14.69
C GLY A 80 1.77 -14.63 14.16
N LEU A 81 3.00 -14.13 14.03
CA LEU A 81 4.16 -14.88 13.51
C LEU A 81 4.92 -15.65 14.60
N SER A 82 4.48 -15.56 15.86
CA SER A 82 5.16 -16.19 17.00
C SER A 82 4.50 -17.50 17.41
N GLU A 83 5.27 -18.58 17.25
CA GLU A 83 5.18 -19.94 17.85
C GLU A 83 3.86 -20.72 17.71
N GLY A 84 3.83 -21.69 16.78
CA GLY A 84 2.85 -22.77 16.81
C GLY A 84 2.74 -23.66 15.56
N ALA A 85 3.07 -23.14 14.38
CA ALA A 85 3.06 -23.94 13.15
C ALA A 85 4.03 -23.34 12.12
N GLY A 86 5.19 -23.98 11.98
CA GLY A 86 6.15 -23.85 10.85
C GLY A 86 6.57 -22.45 10.43
N ASP A 87 7.78 -22.00 10.83
CA ASP A 87 8.63 -20.99 10.16
C ASP A 87 7.90 -19.81 9.46
N ALA A 88 6.79 -19.32 10.02
CA ALA A 88 6.04 -18.22 9.44
C ALA A 88 6.83 -16.92 9.62
N ARG A 89 7.75 -16.68 8.69
CA ARG A 89 8.58 -15.47 8.64
C ARG A 89 8.08 -14.58 7.52
N LEU A 90 8.25 -13.28 7.69
CA LEU A 90 8.06 -12.34 6.58
C LEU A 90 9.16 -12.58 5.54
N MET A 91 8.74 -12.91 4.31
CA MET A 91 9.62 -13.05 3.16
C MET A 91 9.45 -11.81 2.30
N LYS A 92 10.52 -11.02 2.11
CA LYS A 92 10.46 -9.84 1.23
C LYS A 92 10.29 -10.32 -0.21
N VAL A 93 9.26 -9.84 -0.88
CA VAL A 93 8.91 -10.25 -2.25
C VAL A 93 8.93 -9.10 -3.24
N ASP A 94 8.71 -7.87 -2.78
CA ASP A 94 8.70 -6.68 -3.63
C ASP A 94 8.90 -5.41 -2.79
N ASP A 95 8.68 -4.25 -3.40
CA ASP A 95 8.63 -2.94 -2.77
C ASP A 95 7.44 -2.12 -3.30
N VAL A 96 6.70 -1.46 -2.39
CA VAL A 96 5.74 -0.42 -2.74
C VAL A 96 6.51 0.86 -3.02
N PHE A 97 6.45 1.32 -4.26
CA PHE A 97 7.07 2.57 -4.67
C PHE A 97 6.43 3.78 -3.97
N ILE A 98 7.27 4.65 -3.40
CA ILE A 98 6.86 5.94 -2.85
C ILE A 98 7.38 7.04 -3.76
N LEU A 99 6.47 7.87 -4.24
CA LEU A 99 6.81 8.99 -5.10
C LEU A 99 7.75 9.96 -4.37
N PHE A 100 8.92 10.23 -4.97
CA PHE A 100 9.98 11.09 -4.41
C PHE A 100 10.44 10.70 -2.99
N GLY A 101 10.26 9.44 -2.59
CA GLY A 101 10.66 8.93 -1.27
C GLY A 101 11.24 7.52 -1.32
N SER A 102 11.65 7.02 -0.16
CA SER A 102 12.11 5.63 -0.05
C SER A 102 10.94 4.66 -0.21
N SER A 103 11.15 3.60 -1.01
CA SER A 103 10.17 2.53 -1.15
C SER A 103 9.92 1.82 0.17
N ARG A 104 8.76 1.14 0.27
CA ARG A 104 8.37 0.37 1.45
C ARG A 104 8.39 -1.12 1.12
N PRO A 105 9.07 -1.96 1.89
CA PRO A 105 9.19 -3.38 1.55
C PRO A 105 7.82 -4.08 1.67
N LEU A 106 7.54 -4.93 0.68
CA LEU A 106 6.38 -5.80 0.60
C LEU A 106 6.79 -7.22 0.95
N PHE A 107 5.99 -7.88 1.77
CA PHE A 107 6.24 -9.21 2.28
C PHE A 107 5.04 -10.15 2.05
N THR A 108 5.34 -11.43 1.89
CA THR A 108 4.39 -12.51 2.17
C THR A 108 4.62 -13.05 3.58
N VAL A 109 3.59 -13.64 4.17
CA VAL A 109 3.72 -14.43 5.40
C VAL A 109 4.08 -15.85 4.99
N GLY A 110 5.33 -16.24 5.23
CA GLY A 110 5.87 -17.54 4.80
C GLY A 110 6.22 -17.60 3.32
N ILE A 111 6.57 -18.81 2.89
CA ILE A 111 6.86 -19.14 1.49
C ILE A 111 5.54 -19.44 0.79
N VAL A 112 5.27 -18.73 -0.30
CA VAL A 112 4.10 -18.97 -1.16
C VAL A 112 4.56 -19.77 -2.37
N PRO A 113 4.06 -21.00 -2.59
CA PRO A 113 4.39 -21.79 -3.78
C PRO A 113 4.09 -21.04 -5.08
N PRO A 114 4.81 -21.27 -6.19
CA PRO A 114 4.61 -20.54 -7.44
C PRO A 114 3.19 -20.66 -8.04
N GLU A 115 2.49 -21.76 -7.74
CA GLU A 115 1.12 -22.00 -8.22
C GLU A 115 0.04 -21.43 -7.28
N GLU A 116 0.45 -20.91 -6.12
CA GLU A 116 -0.46 -20.38 -5.11
C GLU A 116 -0.48 -18.86 -5.10
N THR A 117 -1.65 -18.29 -4.80
CA THR A 117 -1.80 -16.85 -4.61
C THR A 117 -1.84 -16.55 -3.12
N ALA A 118 -0.97 -15.66 -2.65
CA ALA A 118 -1.05 -15.15 -1.29
C ALA A 118 -2.42 -14.49 -1.09
N THR A 119 -3.18 -14.92 -0.09
CA THR A 119 -4.46 -14.26 0.26
C THR A 119 -4.25 -12.92 0.95
N ARG A 120 -3.03 -12.71 1.48
CA ARG A 120 -2.61 -11.51 2.18
C ARG A 120 -1.14 -11.22 1.91
N VAL A 121 -0.84 -9.93 1.77
CA VAL A 121 0.53 -9.40 1.78
C VAL A 121 0.67 -8.34 2.87
N VAL A 122 1.91 -8.08 3.27
CA VAL A 122 2.23 -7.17 4.37
C VAL A 122 3.18 -6.09 3.88
N VAL A 123 2.92 -4.83 4.18
CA VAL A 123 3.80 -3.69 3.86
C VAL A 123 4.33 -3.10 5.16
N GLU A 124 5.64 -2.87 5.24
CA GLU A 124 6.23 -2.12 6.35
C GLU A 124 6.11 -0.61 6.07
N ALA A 125 5.19 0.06 6.77
CA ALA A 125 4.94 1.49 6.60
C ALA A 125 6.04 2.36 7.22
N SER A 126 6.57 1.91 8.34
CA SER A 126 7.72 2.48 9.07
C SER A 126 8.33 1.39 9.96
N ASP A 127 9.40 1.74 10.68
CA ASP A 127 10.03 0.84 11.65
C ASP A 127 9.01 0.22 12.60
N ASP A 128 9.00 -1.11 12.68
CA ASP A 128 8.05 -1.95 13.42
C ASP A 128 6.56 -1.59 13.25
N CYS A 129 6.15 -1.17 12.04
CA CYS A 129 4.78 -0.76 11.74
C CYS A 129 4.31 -1.39 10.43
N TYR A 130 3.52 -2.46 10.55
CA TYR A 130 3.12 -3.29 9.43
C TYR A 130 1.63 -3.15 9.10
N LEU A 131 1.36 -3.04 7.80
CA LEU A 131 0.03 -2.96 7.21
C LEU A 131 -0.30 -4.23 6.46
N THR A 132 -1.50 -4.74 6.71
CA THR A 132 -2.06 -5.88 5.98
C THR A 132 -2.83 -5.39 4.76
N TYR A 133 -2.58 -6.02 3.62
CA TYR A 133 -3.36 -5.89 2.40
C TYR A 133 -3.94 -7.25 2.01
N ASP A 134 -5.26 -7.33 1.87
CA ASP A 134 -5.98 -8.56 1.55
C ASP A 134 -6.28 -8.63 0.04
N LEU A 135 -6.23 -9.84 -0.53
CA LEU A 135 -6.50 -10.10 -1.93
C LEU A 135 -7.90 -9.63 -2.35
N VAL A 136 -7.98 -8.90 -3.46
CA VAL A 136 -9.26 -8.47 -4.05
C VAL A 136 -9.82 -9.58 -4.94
N GLY A 137 -11.11 -9.91 -4.77
CA GLY A 137 -11.84 -10.78 -5.70
C GLY A 137 -11.84 -12.28 -5.35
N GLY A 138 -11.22 -12.70 -4.25
CA GLY A 138 -11.15 -14.12 -3.85
C GLY A 138 -10.17 -14.95 -4.69
N PRO A 139 -9.84 -16.17 -4.26
CA PRO A 139 -9.02 -17.10 -5.03
C PRO A 139 -9.73 -17.61 -6.29
#